data_AF-A0A2H9LIH8-F1
#
_entry.id   AF-A0A2H9LIH8-F1
#
_cell.length_a   1.000
_cell.length_b   1.000
_cell.length_c   1.000
_cell.angle_alpha   90.00
_cell.angle_beta   90.00
_cell.angle_gamma   90.00
#
_symmetry.space_group_name_H-M   'P 1'
#
loop_
_entity.id
_entity.type
_entity.pdbx_description
1 polymer ?
#
loop_
_entity_poly.entity_id
_entity_poly.type
_entity_poly.pdbx_seq_one_letter_code
_entity_poly.pdbx_strand_id
1 'polypeptide(L)'
;MPELQLPEERKKLIEALGSLISYAESRGISKNEIFSISQKTCLVPARAFRKLPGLEAVVKYLRENCGLENTDIAILLSRSGKTVWASYERAKKAMPEKISESSEFLIPAEEFGNRHLSILENAVSYLKNQGLRNSRIAEILGKDYRTVWTIASRAEKKNARKN
;
A
#
# COMPACT_ATOMS: atom_id res chain seq x y z
N MET A 1 -13.19 6.81 27.04
CA MET A 1 -13.10 6.22 25.68
C MET A 1 -14.21 5.19 25.60
N PRO A 2 -15.21 5.32 24.72
CA PRO A 2 -16.36 4.42 24.72
C PRO A 2 -16.00 3.14 23.97
N GLU A 3 -15.84 2.05 24.71
CA GLU A 3 -15.34 0.75 24.24
C GLU A 3 -16.46 -0.30 24.04
N LEU A 4 -17.73 0.12 23.87
CA LEU A 4 -18.88 -0.79 23.90
C LEU A 4 -19.97 -0.44 22.87
N GLN A 5 -19.68 -0.59 21.57
CA GLN A 5 -20.69 -0.69 20.46
C GLN A 5 -20.32 -1.75 19.39
N LEU A 6 -19.20 -2.46 19.54
CA LEU A 6 -18.58 -3.30 18.49
C LEU A 6 -19.40 -4.50 17.92
N PRO A 7 -20.30 -5.20 18.65
CA PRO A 7 -20.92 -6.41 18.12
C PRO A 7 -21.96 -6.17 17.01
N GLU A 8 -22.82 -5.16 17.20
CA GLU A 8 -23.96 -4.92 16.31
C GLU A 8 -23.54 -4.24 15.00
N GLU A 9 -22.59 -3.29 15.08
CA GLU A 9 -21.97 -2.68 13.90
C GLU A 9 -21.19 -3.73 13.08
N ARG A 10 -20.46 -4.62 13.75
CA ARG A 10 -19.76 -5.73 13.09
C ARG A 10 -20.73 -6.67 12.38
N LYS A 11 -21.88 -6.97 12.98
CA LYS A 11 -22.93 -7.81 12.37
C LYS A 11 -23.51 -7.16 11.11
N LYS A 12 -23.85 -5.86 11.18
CA LYS A 12 -24.33 -5.09 10.02
C LYS A 12 -23.31 -5.04 8.89
N LEU A 13 -22.02 -4.87 9.21
CA LEU A 13 -20.94 -4.89 8.22
C LEU A 13 -20.82 -6.24 7.52
N ILE A 14 -20.90 -7.35 8.27
CA ILE A 14 -20.85 -8.70 7.71
C ILE A 14 -22.05 -8.94 6.79
N GLU A 15 -23.24 -8.49 7.18
CA GLU A 15 -24.46 -8.62 6.38
C GLU A 15 -24.37 -7.82 5.08
N ALA A 16 -23.90 -6.57 5.15
CA ALA A 16 -23.67 -5.73 3.98
C ALA A 16 -22.62 -6.32 3.02
N LEU A 17 -21.53 -6.88 3.56
CA LEU A 17 -20.53 -7.61 2.77
C LEU A 17 -21.15 -8.84 2.08
N GLY A 18 -21.98 -9.59 2.80
CA GLY A 18 -22.71 -10.73 2.24
C GLY A 18 -23.57 -10.33 1.03
N SER A 19 -24.34 -9.24 1.15
CA SER A 19 -25.15 -8.73 0.04
C SER A 19 -24.30 -8.30 -1.16
N LEU A 20 -23.16 -7.65 -0.92
CA LEU A 20 -22.21 -7.24 -1.97
C LEU A 20 -21.60 -8.43 -2.72
N ILE A 21 -21.24 -9.50 -2.00
CA ILE A 21 -20.72 -10.73 -2.60
C ILE A 21 -21.80 -11.37 -3.49
N SER A 22 -23.02 -11.52 -2.99
CA SER A 22 -24.13 -12.07 -3.78
C SER A 22 -24.44 -11.22 -5.01
N TYR A 23 -24.36 -9.89 -4.90
CA TYR A 23 -24.50 -9.00 -6.04
C TYR A 23 -23.40 -9.22 -7.09
N ALA A 24 -22.13 -9.32 -6.67
CA ALA A 24 -21.02 -9.61 -7.57
C ALA A 24 -21.17 -10.96 -8.28
N GLU A 25 -21.64 -12.00 -7.57
CA GLU A 25 -21.93 -13.32 -8.14
C GLU A 25 -23.02 -13.24 -9.23
N SER A 26 -24.09 -12.47 -8.99
CA SER A 26 -25.16 -12.27 -9.98
C SER A 26 -24.69 -11.57 -11.26
N ARG A 27 -23.53 -10.91 -11.22
CA ARG A 27 -22.88 -10.24 -12.36
C ARG A 27 -21.82 -11.12 -13.03
N GLY A 28 -21.69 -12.39 -12.61
CA GLY A 28 -20.77 -13.35 -13.19
C GLY A 28 -19.37 -13.33 -12.58
N ILE A 29 -19.15 -12.62 -11.48
CA ILE A 29 -17.86 -12.64 -10.76
C ILE A 29 -17.91 -13.80 -9.76
N SER A 30 -17.12 -14.83 -9.98
CA SER A 30 -17.11 -16.00 -9.09
C SER A 30 -16.59 -15.66 -7.69
N LYS A 31 -17.02 -16.41 -6.66
CA LYS A 31 -16.44 -16.28 -5.31
C LYS A 31 -14.92 -16.42 -5.32
N ASN A 32 -14.39 -17.28 -6.19
CA ASN A 32 -12.95 -17.47 -6.35
C ASN A 32 -12.28 -16.21 -6.92
N GLU A 33 -12.87 -15.51 -7.88
CA GLU A 33 -12.36 -14.23 -8.37
C GLU A 33 -12.43 -13.13 -7.32
N ILE A 34 -13.55 -13.04 -6.58
CA ILE A 34 -13.71 -12.10 -5.46
C ILE A 34 -12.62 -12.36 -4.40
N PHE A 35 -12.43 -13.64 -4.05
CA PHE A 35 -11.40 -14.07 -3.11
C PHE A 35 -9.99 -13.81 -3.64
N SER A 36 -9.76 -14.03 -4.94
CA SER A 36 -8.49 -13.73 -5.61
C SER A 36 -8.17 -12.25 -5.59
N ILE A 37 -9.16 -11.39 -5.83
CA ILE A 37 -9.02 -9.93 -5.74
C ILE A 37 -8.70 -9.54 -4.30
N SER A 38 -9.43 -10.09 -3.32
CA SER A 38 -9.19 -9.85 -1.90
C SER A 38 -7.81 -10.36 -1.42
N GLN A 39 -7.27 -11.42 -2.01
CA GLN A 39 -5.96 -12.00 -1.70
C GLN A 39 -4.81 -11.28 -2.42
N LYS A 40 -5.06 -10.67 -3.58
CA LYS A 40 -4.04 -9.95 -4.36
C LYS A 40 -3.76 -8.54 -3.85
N THR A 41 -4.66 -7.96 -3.06
CA THR A 41 -4.46 -6.64 -2.46
C THR A 41 -3.59 -6.74 -1.21
N CYS A 42 -2.28 -6.86 -1.43
CA CYS A 42 -1.30 -6.72 -0.35
C CYS A 42 -1.31 -5.28 0.16
N LEU A 43 -1.51 -5.12 1.46
CA LEU A 43 -1.54 -3.83 2.12
C LEU A 43 -0.18 -3.55 2.77
N VAL A 44 0.54 -2.55 2.27
CA VAL A 44 1.86 -2.15 2.78
C VAL A 44 1.69 -1.16 3.93
N PRO A 45 2.19 -1.46 5.15
CA PRO A 45 2.18 -0.53 6.26
C PRO A 45 2.98 0.72 5.91
N ALA A 46 2.41 1.91 6.10
CA ALA A 46 3.12 3.16 5.84
C ALA A 46 4.43 3.30 6.66
N ARG A 47 4.50 2.65 7.83
CA ARG A 47 5.74 2.59 8.63
C ARG A 47 6.86 1.76 8.01
N ALA A 48 6.61 0.93 7.00
CA ALA A 48 7.64 0.17 6.28
C ALA A 48 8.70 1.09 5.65
N PHE A 49 8.32 2.32 5.28
CA PHE A 49 9.22 3.33 4.70
C PHE A 49 10.19 3.97 5.69
N ARG A 50 10.11 3.65 7.00
CA ARG A 50 11.01 4.20 8.01
C ARG A 50 12.43 3.67 7.86
N LYS A 51 12.57 2.36 7.70
CA LYS A 51 13.86 1.67 7.69
C LYS A 51 14.46 1.50 6.30
N LEU A 52 13.61 1.35 5.28
CA LEU A 52 14.05 1.11 3.91
C LEU A 52 13.54 2.20 2.96
N PRO A 53 14.33 2.54 1.93
CA PRO A 53 13.96 3.58 0.98
C PRO A 53 12.93 3.07 -0.05
N GLY A 54 11.86 3.83 -0.25
CA GLY A 54 10.98 3.75 -1.42
C GLY A 54 10.67 2.33 -1.92
N LEU A 55 11.18 1.99 -3.11
CA LEU A 55 10.90 0.71 -3.77
C LEU A 55 11.44 -0.51 -3.00
N GLU A 56 12.56 -0.35 -2.29
CA GLU A 56 13.17 -1.44 -1.51
C GLU A 56 12.23 -1.87 -0.37
N ALA A 57 11.60 -0.91 0.32
CA ALA A 57 10.60 -1.19 1.35
C ALA A 57 9.40 -1.96 0.80
N VAL A 58 8.84 -1.49 -0.31
CA VAL A 58 7.66 -2.09 -0.94
C VAL A 58 7.96 -3.51 -1.43
N VAL A 59 9.05 -3.68 -2.18
CA VAL A 59 9.42 -4.99 -2.75
C VAL A 59 9.72 -6.00 -1.65
N LYS A 60 10.46 -5.62 -0.61
CA LYS A 60 10.76 -6.53 0.51
C LYS A 60 9.50 -6.96 1.24
N TYR A 61 8.61 -6.01 1.56
CA TYR A 61 7.34 -6.32 2.22
C TYR A 61 6.49 -7.28 1.36
N LEU A 62 6.34 -6.98 0.07
CA LEU A 62 5.56 -7.83 -0.84
C LEU A 62 6.13 -9.25 -0.93
N ARG A 63 7.46 -9.38 -0.97
CA ARG A 63 8.14 -10.68 -1.08
C ARG A 63 8.08 -11.49 0.21
N GLU A 64 8.34 -10.87 1.36
CA GLU A 64 8.56 -11.59 2.62
C GLU A 64 7.32 -11.68 3.51
N ASN A 65 6.45 -10.67 3.47
CA ASN A 65 5.25 -10.59 4.29
C ASN A 65 4.00 -11.01 3.51
N CYS A 66 3.91 -10.66 2.22
CA CYS A 66 2.79 -11.06 1.35
C CYS A 66 3.08 -12.30 0.50
N GLY A 67 4.32 -12.82 0.51
CA GLY A 67 4.68 -14.07 -0.15
C GLY A 67 4.65 -14.04 -1.67
N LEU A 68 4.67 -12.85 -2.30
CA LEU A 68 4.59 -12.71 -3.75
C LEU A 68 5.90 -13.06 -4.45
N GLU A 69 5.80 -13.64 -5.65
CA GLU A 69 6.96 -13.89 -6.49
C GLU A 69 7.50 -12.60 -7.13
N ASN A 70 8.77 -12.57 -7.55
CA ASN A 70 9.36 -11.38 -8.18
C ASN A 70 8.65 -11.01 -9.48
N THR A 71 8.14 -12.02 -10.20
CA THR A 71 7.33 -11.84 -11.41
C THR A 71 6.02 -11.14 -11.10
N ASP A 72 5.31 -11.57 -10.05
CA ASP A 72 4.05 -10.96 -9.63
C ASP A 72 4.25 -9.52 -9.15
N ILE A 73 5.30 -9.29 -8.36
CA ILE A 73 5.68 -7.95 -7.89
C ILE A 73 6.03 -7.05 -9.09
N ALA A 74 6.71 -7.56 -10.11
CA ALA A 74 7.04 -6.81 -11.31
C ALA A 74 5.79 -6.36 -12.08
N ILE A 75 4.82 -7.27 -12.25
CA ILE A 75 3.53 -6.97 -12.87
C ILE A 75 2.77 -5.93 -12.03
N LEU A 76 2.62 -6.18 -10.72
CA LEU A 76 1.88 -5.32 -9.79
C LEU A 76 2.42 -3.89 -9.74
N LEU A 77 3.75 -3.74 -9.68
CA LEU A 77 4.40 -2.44 -9.57
C LEU A 77 4.69 -1.79 -10.94
N SER A 78 4.30 -2.45 -12.04
CA SER A 78 4.67 -2.05 -13.41
C SER A 78 6.18 -1.80 -13.56
N ARG A 79 7.01 -2.69 -13.01
CA ARG A 79 8.49 -2.62 -13.06
C ARG A 79 9.07 -3.83 -13.78
N SER A 80 10.30 -3.70 -14.26
CA SER A 80 11.02 -4.85 -14.80
C SER A 80 11.38 -5.83 -13.68
N GLY A 81 11.38 -7.14 -13.96
CA GLY A 81 11.82 -8.16 -13.00
C GLY A 81 13.25 -7.93 -12.50
N LYS A 82 14.14 -7.40 -13.35
CA LYS A 82 15.51 -7.01 -12.96
C LYS A 82 15.51 -5.92 -11.89
N THR A 83 14.65 -4.92 -12.03
CA THR A 83 14.51 -3.83 -11.05
C THR A 83 13.98 -4.35 -9.71
N VAL A 84 12.98 -5.23 -9.76
CA VAL A 84 12.41 -5.86 -8.55
C VAL A 84 13.48 -6.68 -7.84
N TRP A 85 14.15 -7.60 -8.54
CA TRP A 85 15.22 -8.42 -7.98
C TRP A 85 16.33 -7.57 -7.36
N ALA A 86 16.86 -6.58 -8.08
CA ALA A 86 17.92 -5.72 -7.56
C ALA A 86 17.48 -4.86 -6.36
N SER A 87 16.20 -4.51 -6.27
CA SER A 87 15.66 -3.77 -5.12
C SER A 87 15.49 -4.71 -3.93
N TYR A 88 15.03 -5.94 -4.15
CA TYR A 88 14.93 -6.96 -3.10
C TYR A 88 16.30 -7.31 -2.51
N GLU A 89 17.31 -7.58 -3.35
CA GLU A 89 18.65 -7.93 -2.86
C GLU A 89 19.28 -6.80 -2.03
N ARG A 90 19.10 -5.53 -2.45
CA ARG A 90 19.54 -4.37 -1.68
C ARG A 90 18.79 -4.24 -0.36
N ALA A 91 17.46 -4.40 -0.39
CA ALA A 91 16.62 -4.35 0.79
C ALA A 91 17.01 -5.44 1.81
N LYS A 92 17.21 -6.67 1.34
CA LYS A 92 17.64 -7.82 2.15
C LYS A 92 19.03 -7.62 2.74
N LYS A 93 19.95 -6.99 2.02
CA LYS A 93 21.28 -6.65 2.54
C LYS A 93 21.22 -5.55 3.60
N ALA A 94 20.41 -4.52 3.37
CA ALA A 94 20.27 -3.39 4.29
C ALA A 94 19.49 -3.76 5.56
N MET A 95 18.52 -4.67 5.45
CA MET A 95 17.68 -5.17 6.51
C MET A 95 17.43 -6.67 6.29
N PRO A 96 18.22 -7.56 6.92
CA PRO A 96 18.08 -9.01 6.76
C PRO A 96 16.76 -9.55 7.31
N GLU A 97 16.26 -8.96 8.40
CA GLU A 97 15.01 -9.35 9.03
C GLU A 97 13.78 -8.91 8.23
N LYS A 98 12.64 -9.58 8.45
CA LYS A 98 11.36 -9.16 7.86
C LYS A 98 10.91 -7.83 8.44
N ILE A 99 10.19 -7.05 7.63
CA ILE A 99 9.52 -5.83 8.09
C ILE A 99 8.42 -6.23 9.08
N SER A 100 8.56 -5.83 10.33
CA SER A 100 7.63 -6.16 11.43
C SER A 100 6.75 -4.97 11.83
N GLU A 101 6.94 -3.82 11.17
CA GLU A 101 6.23 -2.59 11.44
C GLU A 101 4.74 -2.72 11.10
N SER A 102 3.89 -2.71 12.14
CA SER A 102 2.47 -2.45 12.00
C SER A 102 2.23 -0.94 11.88
N SER A 103 1.22 -0.55 11.10
CA SER A 103 0.83 0.84 10.89
C SER A 103 -0.68 0.95 10.92
N GLU A 104 -1.19 2.01 11.56
CA GLU A 104 -2.60 2.41 11.49
C GLU A 104 -3.02 2.68 10.04
N PHE A 105 -2.08 3.16 9.22
CA PHE A 105 -2.29 3.44 7.80
C PHE A 105 -1.64 2.38 6.94
N LEU A 106 -2.47 1.74 6.14
CA LEU A 106 -2.12 0.72 5.17
C LEU A 106 -2.30 1.29 3.75
N ILE A 107 -1.36 0.99 2.87
CA ILE A 107 -1.36 1.48 1.49
C ILE A 107 -1.51 0.27 0.56
N PRO A 108 -2.55 0.20 -0.28
CA PRO A 108 -2.67 -0.85 -1.29
C PRO A 108 -1.46 -0.89 -2.20
N ALA A 109 -0.90 -2.08 -2.45
CA ALA A 109 0.29 -2.23 -3.26
C ALA A 109 0.11 -1.74 -4.70
N GLU A 110 -1.13 -1.75 -5.20
CA GLU A 110 -1.55 -1.25 -6.50
C GLU A 110 -1.23 0.24 -6.68
N GLU A 111 -1.25 1.04 -5.61
CA GLU A 111 -0.91 2.46 -5.64
C GLU A 111 0.54 2.71 -6.09
N PHE A 112 1.42 1.73 -5.87
CA PHE A 112 2.83 1.82 -6.26
C PHE A 112 3.09 1.47 -7.73
N GLY A 113 2.07 1.00 -8.46
CA GLY A 113 2.13 0.73 -9.90
C GLY A 113 2.22 1.99 -10.76
N ASN A 114 1.78 3.15 -10.24
CA ASN A 114 1.87 4.41 -10.98
C ASN A 114 3.32 4.85 -11.14
N ARG A 115 3.86 4.72 -12.36
CA ARG A 115 5.25 5.09 -12.68
C ARG A 115 5.51 6.58 -12.84
N HIS A 116 4.45 7.38 -12.99
CA HIS A 116 4.55 8.85 -13.09
C HIS A 116 5.06 9.46 -11.79
N LEU A 117 4.65 8.86 -10.68
CA LEU A 117 5.10 9.16 -9.35
C LEU A 117 6.22 8.19 -8.93
N SER A 118 7.15 8.68 -8.12
CA SER A 118 8.06 7.83 -7.36
C SER A 118 7.30 7.08 -6.27
N ILE A 119 7.90 6.04 -5.72
CA ILE A 119 7.25 5.22 -4.68
C ILE A 119 6.85 6.04 -3.45
N LEU A 120 7.71 6.97 -3.01
CA LEU A 120 7.37 7.87 -1.89
C LEU A 120 6.32 8.93 -2.29
N GLU A 121 6.33 9.40 -3.54
CA GLU A 121 5.26 10.28 -4.04
C GLU A 121 3.91 9.56 -4.07
N ASN A 122 3.86 8.28 -4.49
CA ASN A 122 2.65 7.45 -4.40
C ASN A 122 2.19 7.31 -2.95
N ALA A 123 3.09 6.93 -2.03
CA ALA A 123 2.75 6.78 -0.61
C ALA A 123 2.19 8.07 0.00
N VAL A 124 2.86 9.20 -0.23
CA VAL A 124 2.44 10.51 0.30
C VAL A 124 1.14 10.97 -0.36
N SER A 125 0.98 10.78 -1.67
CA SER A 125 -0.25 11.13 -2.39
C SER A 125 -1.45 10.35 -1.86
N TYR A 126 -1.30 9.04 -1.66
CA TYR A 126 -2.35 8.20 -1.10
C TYR A 126 -2.76 8.67 0.30
N LEU A 127 -1.79 8.86 1.20
CA LEU A 127 -2.06 9.32 2.57
C LEU A 127 -2.69 10.73 2.60
N LYS A 128 -2.28 11.63 1.70
CA LYS A 128 -2.94 12.93 1.55
C LYS A 128 -4.39 12.81 1.10
N ASN A 129 -4.68 11.93 0.15
CA ASN A 129 -6.05 11.68 -0.32
C ASN A 129 -6.95 11.09 0.78
N GLN A 130 -6.36 10.41 1.78
CA GLN A 130 -7.05 9.98 3.01
C GLN A 130 -7.26 11.13 4.03
N GLY A 131 -6.89 12.37 3.69
CA GLY A 131 -7.11 13.56 4.52
C GLY A 131 -6.01 13.85 5.55
N LEU A 132 -4.86 13.16 5.50
CA LEU A 132 -3.78 13.37 6.47
C LEU A 132 -3.01 14.65 6.19
N ARG A 133 -2.66 15.37 7.26
CA ARG A 133 -1.75 16.53 7.21
C ARG A 133 -0.30 16.07 7.03
N ASN A 134 0.51 16.89 6.36
CA ASN A 134 1.93 16.61 6.10
C ASN A 134 2.74 16.27 7.37
N SER A 135 2.43 16.90 8.51
CA SER A 135 3.09 16.61 9.79
C SER A 135 2.84 15.17 10.24
N ARG A 136 1.60 14.68 10.15
CA ARG A 136 1.24 13.31 10.49
C ARG A 136 1.86 12.30 9.52
N ILE A 137 1.89 12.63 8.23
CA ILE A 137 2.54 11.80 7.21
C ILE A 137 4.05 11.68 7.49
N ALA A 138 4.72 12.78 7.84
CA ALA A 138 6.14 12.81 8.20
C ALA A 138 6.44 11.90 9.40
N GLU A 139 5.61 11.97 10.44
CA GLU A 139 5.71 11.10 11.60
C GLU A 139 5.55 9.61 11.21
N ILE A 140 4.49 9.26 10.46
CA ILE A 140 4.21 7.88 10.07
C ILE A 140 5.35 7.30 9.23
N LEU A 141 5.79 8.01 8.20
CA LEU A 141 6.85 7.55 7.29
C LEU A 141 8.26 7.65 7.90
N GLY A 142 8.40 8.28 9.08
CA GLY A 142 9.69 8.60 9.70
C GLY A 142 10.57 9.42 8.75
N LYS A 143 10.01 10.52 8.24
CA LYS A 143 10.68 11.45 7.33
C LYS A 143 10.60 12.86 7.89
N ASP A 144 11.54 13.71 7.48
CA ASP A 144 11.47 15.12 7.85
C ASP A 144 10.23 15.80 7.23
N TYR A 145 9.65 16.75 7.94
CA TYR A 145 8.48 17.51 7.49
C TYR A 145 8.73 18.20 6.13
N ARG A 146 9.92 18.79 5.93
CA ARG A 146 10.26 19.46 4.67
C ARG A 146 10.34 18.48 3.52
N THR A 147 10.86 17.26 3.77
CA THR A 147 10.88 16.19 2.78
C THR A 147 9.47 15.81 2.35
N VAL A 148 8.56 15.59 3.30
CA VAL A 148 7.16 15.26 2.98
C VAL A 148 6.47 16.41 2.24
N TRP A 149 6.69 17.65 2.66
CA TRP A 149 6.12 18.82 1.98
C TRP A 149 6.59 18.90 0.51
N THR A 150 7.90 18.74 0.26
CA THR A 150 8.45 18.74 -1.09
C THR A 150 7.88 17.58 -1.94
N ILE A 151 7.81 16.38 -1.37
CA ILE A 151 7.25 15.20 -2.07
C ILE A 151 5.79 15.43 -2.43
N ALA A 152 4.98 15.91 -1.49
CA ALA A 152 3.57 16.21 -1.72
C ALA A 152 3.38 17.26 -2.84
N SER A 153 4.13 18.36 -2.80
CA SER A 153 4.06 19.40 -3.82
C SER A 153 4.49 18.88 -5.21
N ARG A 154 5.50 18.02 -5.28
CA ARG A 154 5.91 17.38 -6.54
C ARG A 154 4.84 16.42 -7.07
N ALA A 155 4.25 15.61 -6.20
CA ALA A 155 3.17 14.71 -6.57
C ALA A 155 1.96 15.46 -7.12
N GLU A 156 1.53 16.55 -6.45
CA GLU A 156 0.46 17.43 -6.92
C GLU A 156 0.75 18.02 -8.29
N LYS A 157 1.95 18.57 -8.52
CA LYS A 157 2.36 19.12 -9.82
C LYS A 157 2.37 18.07 -10.93
N LYS A 158 2.81 16.85 -10.61
CA LYS A 158 2.83 15.74 -11.57
C LYS A 158 1.41 15.29 -11.91
N ASN A 159 0.53 15.16 -10.92
CA ASN A 159 -0.87 14.81 -11.15
C ASN A 159 -1.61 15.89 -11.95
N ALA A 160 -1.34 17.17 -11.70
CA ALA A 160 -1.93 18.27 -12.47
C ALA A 160 -1.51 18.29 -13.95
N ARG A 161 -0.34 17.77 -14.30
CA ARG A 161 0.14 17.66 -15.70
C ARG A 161 -0.43 16.43 -16.45
N LYS A 162 -1.12 15.54 -15.74
CA LYS A 162 -1.70 14.31 -16.31
C LYS A 162 -3.14 14.53 -16.83
N ASN A 163 -3.79 15.60 -16.37
CA ASN A 163 -5.08 16.09 -16.87
C ASN A 163 -4.86 17.08 -18.01
#